data_AF-A0A316T7A2-F1
#
_entry.id   AF-A0A316T7A2-F1
#
_cell.length_a   1.000
_cell.length_b   1.000
_cell.length_c   1.000
_cell.angle_alpha   90.00
_cell.angle_beta   90.00
_cell.angle_gamma   90.00
#
_symmetry.space_group_name_H-M   'P 1'
#
loop_
_entity.id
_entity.type
_entity.pdbx_description
1 polymer ?
#
loop_
_entity_poly.entity_id
_entity_poly.type
_entity_poly.pdbx_seq_one_letter_code
_entity_poly.pdbx_strand_id
1 'polypeptide(L)' 'EIVKDVHKLREEAKVAVRNIRRDYMDKLKALKKESGVSEDEIKDGEKKLQVSVDKFCKVIDEIAAAKEKEIMEI' A
#
# COMPACT_ATOMS: atom_id res chain seq x y z
N GLU A 1 25.20 -5.17 -8.06
CA GLU A 1 24.70 -3.91 -7.46
C GLU A 1 23.24 -3.65 -7.83
N ILE A 2 22.84 -3.79 -9.09
CA ILE A 2 21.48 -3.53 -9.59
C ILE A 2 20.37 -4.25 -8.79
N VAL A 3 20.54 -5.51 -8.39
CA VAL A 3 19.55 -6.25 -7.56
C VAL A 3 19.31 -5.56 -6.21
N LYS A 4 20.36 -4.98 -5.59
CA LYS A 4 20.22 -4.25 -4.32
C LYS A 4 19.40 -2.97 -4.50
N ASP A 5 19.52 -2.31 -5.65
CA ASP A 5 18.71 -1.13 -5.96
C ASP A 5 17.24 -1.49 -6.17
N VAL A 6 16.94 -2.64 -6.80
CA VAL A 6 15.57 -3.16 -6.91
C VAL A 6 14.95 -3.40 -5.53
N HIS A 7 15.70 -4.01 -4.60
CA HIS A 7 15.25 -4.21 -3.22
C HIS A 7 14.97 -2.90 -2.50
N LYS A 8 15.83 -1.90 -2.67
CA LYS A 8 15.65 -0.58 -2.08
C LYS A 8 14.37 0.09 -2.61
N LEU A 9 14.18 0.11 -3.92
CA LEU A 9 13.00 0.69 -4.56
C LEU A 9 11.70 -0.03 -4.15
N ARG A 10 11.74 -1.35 -4.04
CA ARG A 10 10.62 -2.17 -3.53
C ARG A 10 10.20 -1.72 -2.14
N GLU A 11 11.14 -1.58 -1.22
CA GLU A 11 10.83 -1.17 0.16
C GLU A 11 10.35 0.28 0.25
N GLU A 12 10.98 1.20 -0.49
CA GLU A 12 10.53 2.60 -0.59
C GLU A 12 9.10 2.70 -1.11
N ALA A 13 8.76 1.94 -2.16
CA ALA A 13 7.40 1.89 -2.70
C ALA A 13 6.39 1.36 -1.67
N LYS A 14 6.73 0.30 -0.92
CA LYS A 14 5.86 -0.24 0.14
C LYS A 14 5.69 0.76 1.29
N VAL A 15 6.74 1.49 1.66
CA VAL A 15 6.66 2.57 2.65
C VAL A 15 5.73 3.68 2.17
N ALA A 16 5.83 4.09 0.90
CA ALA A 16 4.93 5.10 0.32
C ALA A 16 3.44 4.66 0.39
N VAL A 17 3.14 3.41 0.02
CA VAL A 17 1.78 2.85 0.13
C VAL A 17 1.28 2.87 1.59
N ARG A 18 2.13 2.50 2.55
CA ARG A 18 1.77 2.52 3.98
C ARG A 18 1.54 3.94 4.52
N ASN A 19 2.32 4.92 4.05
CA ASN A 19 2.12 6.32 4.40
C ASN A 19 0.77 6.82 3.89
N ILE A 20 0.43 6.54 2.62
CA ILE A 20 -0.88 6.87 2.05
C ILE A 20 -2.01 6.22 2.88
N ARG A 21 -1.87 4.93 3.24
CA ARG A 21 -2.86 4.27 4.11
C ARG A 21 -3.08 5.02 5.41
N ARG A 22 -2.01 5.47 6.08
CA ARG A 22 -2.11 6.22 7.34
C ARG A 22 -2.88 7.52 7.12
N ASP A 23 -2.55 8.28 6.08
CA ASP A 23 -3.21 9.55 5.79
C ASP A 23 -4.71 9.37 5.52
N TYR A 24 -5.10 8.32 4.79
CA TYR A 24 -6.50 7.99 4.56
C TYR A 24 -7.21 7.46 5.81
N MET A 25 -6.53 6.69 6.65
CA MET A 25 -7.07 6.23 7.93
C MET A 25 -7.38 7.40 8.87
N ASP A 26 -6.51 8.41 8.90
CA ASP A 26 -6.74 9.61 9.71
C ASP A 26 -7.91 10.45 9.16
N LYS A 27 -8.09 10.50 7.84
CA LYS A 27 -9.29 11.08 7.21
C LYS A 27 -10.57 10.32 7.60
N LEU A 28 -10.56 8.98 7.59
CA LEU A 28 -11.71 8.17 8.01
C LEU A 28 -12.06 8.41 9.49
N LYS A 29 -11.06 8.53 10.36
CA LYS A 29 -11.28 8.89 11.77
C LYS A 29 -11.86 10.30 11.95
N ALA A 30 -11.46 11.26 11.12
CA ALA A 30 -12.02 12.61 11.12
C ALA A 30 -13.50 12.58 10.67
N LEU A 31 -13.80 11.86 9.59
CA LEU A 31 -15.17 11.64 9.10
C LEU A 31 -16.05 10.94 10.13
N LYS A 32 -15.50 10.02 10.94
CA LYS A 32 -16.26 9.40 12.03
C LYS A 32 -16.71 10.41 13.10
N LYS A 33 -15.98 11.51 13.28
CA LYS A 33 -16.30 12.57 14.26
C LYS A 33 -17.25 13.62 13.70
N GLU A 34 -17.19 13.89 12.40
CA GLU A 34 -18.17 14.73 11.71
C GLU A 34 -19.45 13.89 11.51
N SER A 35 -20.52 14.24 12.21
CA SER A 35 -21.74 13.42 12.44
C SER A 35 -22.59 13.04 11.21
N GLY A 36 -22.02 12.97 10.01
CA GLY A 36 -22.70 12.72 8.74
C GLY A 36 -22.43 11.37 8.08
N VAL A 37 -21.59 10.51 8.67
CA VAL A 37 -21.24 9.18 8.11
C VAL A 37 -21.55 8.08 9.12
N SER A 38 -22.18 7.00 8.68
CA SER A 38 -22.52 5.87 9.56
C SER A 38 -21.28 5.05 9.96
N GLU A 39 -21.33 4.36 11.10
CA GLU A 39 -20.23 3.48 11.52
C GLU A 39 -19.96 2.34 10.53
N ASP A 40 -21.00 1.86 9.85
CA ASP A 40 -20.90 0.79 8.86
C ASP A 40 -20.19 1.26 7.59
N GLU A 41 -20.46 2.48 7.13
CA GLU A 41 -19.74 3.10 6.01
C GLU A 41 -18.26 3.31 6.32
N ILE A 42 -17.93 3.74 7.55
CA ILE A 42 -16.54 3.88 7.99
C ILE A 42 -15.83 2.52 7.97
N LYS A 43 -16.45 1.47 8.53
CA LYS A 43 -15.88 0.11 8.54
C LYS A 43 -15.68 -0.44 7.12
N ASP A 44 -16.63 -0.22 6.22
CA ASP A 44 -16.49 -0.63 4.83
C ASP A 44 -15.36 0.14 4.12
N GLY A 45 -15.23 1.44 4.39
CA GLY A 45 -14.11 2.26 3.93
C GLY A 45 -12.75 1.76 4.40
N GLU A 46 -12.61 1.45 5.69
CA GLU A 46 -11.39 0.87 6.26
C GLU A 46 -11.03 -0.48 5.61
N LYS A 47 -12.02 -1.36 5.40
CA LYS A 47 -11.83 -2.65 4.75
C LYS A 47 -11.38 -2.49 3.30
N LYS A 48 -12.03 -1.62 2.53
CA LYS A 48 -11.66 -1.32 1.13
C LYS A 48 -10.26 -0.73 1.02
N LEU A 49 -9.91 0.18 1.94
CA LEU A 49 -8.57 0.74 2.02
C LEU A 49 -7.53 -0.36 2.29
N GLN A 50 -7.78 -1.24 3.25
CA GLN A 50 -6.85 -2.32 3.59
C GLN A 50 -6.69 -3.31 2.42
N VAL A 51 -7.78 -3.73 1.77
CA VAL A 51 -7.73 -4.59 0.57
C VAL A 51 -6.90 -3.95 -0.54
N SER A 52 -7.08 -2.65 -0.77
CA SER A 52 -6.31 -1.91 -1.79
C SER A 52 -4.82 -1.87 -1.46
N VAL A 53 -4.47 -1.59 -0.20
CA VAL A 53 -3.08 -1.56 0.27
C VAL A 53 -2.42 -2.92 0.12
N ASP A 54 -3.10 -3.99 0.51
CA ASP A 54 -2.58 -5.35 0.41
C ASP A 54 -2.37 -5.76 -1.05
N LYS A 55 -3.31 -5.38 -1.94
CA LYS A 55 -3.16 -5.59 -3.38
C LYS A 55 -1.90 -4.91 -3.91
N PHE A 56 -1.69 -3.63 -3.62
CA PHE A 56 -0.53 -2.91 -4.15
C PHE A 56 0.79 -3.37 -3.54
N CYS A 57 0.81 -3.79 -2.26
CA CYS A 57 1.99 -4.42 -1.68
C CYS A 57 2.39 -5.70 -2.43
N LYS A 58 1.40 -6.55 -2.77
CA LYS A 58 1.65 -7.77 -3.56
C LYS A 58 2.16 -7.45 -4.96
N VAL A 59 1.53 -6.49 -5.65
CA VAL A 59 1.97 -6.07 -6.99
C VAL A 59 3.41 -5.54 -6.96
N ILE A 60 3.79 -4.76 -5.93
CA ILE A 60 5.18 -4.30 -5.77
C ILE A 60 6.13 -5.48 -5.58
N ASP A 61 5.76 -6.45 -4.74
CA ASP A 61 6.56 -7.65 -4.50
C ASP A 61 6.72 -8.50 -5.79
N GLU A 62 5.66 -8.66 -6.57
CA GLU A 62 5.67 -9.38 -7.86
C GLU A 62 6.54 -8.69 -8.91
N ILE A 63 6.42 -7.37 -9.06
CA ILE A 63 7.23 -6.57 -10.00
C ILE A 63 8.72 -6.66 -9.64
N ALA A 64 9.05 -6.51 -8.35
CA ALA A 64 10.42 -6.60 -7.88
C ALA A 64 11.01 -7.99 -8.18
N ALA A 65 10.27 -9.06 -7.85
CA ALA A 65 10.71 -10.43 -8.12
C ALA A 65 10.89 -10.71 -9.62
N ALA A 66 9.97 -10.23 -10.47
CA ALA A 66 10.10 -10.37 -11.91
C ALA A 66 11.35 -9.63 -12.44
N LYS A 67 11.59 -8.41 -11.95
CA LYS A 67 12.75 -7.63 -12.37
C LYS A 67 14.07 -8.22 -11.88
N GLU A 68 14.10 -8.75 -10.66
CA GLU A 68 15.27 -9.46 -10.13
C GLU A 68 15.62 -10.68 -10.99
N LYS A 69 14.62 -11.47 -11.37
CA LYS A 69 14.81 -12.63 -12.24
C LYS A 69 15.37 -12.21 -13.60
N GLU A 70 14.77 -11.20 -14.23
CA GLU A 70 15.24 -10.65 -15.51
C GLU A 70 16.71 -10.20 -15.43
N ILE A 71 17.12 -9.55 -14.33
CA ILE A 71 18.51 -9.09 -14.14
C ILE A 71 19.48 -10.27 -13.94
N MET A 72 19.06 -11.35 -13.29
CA MET A 72 19.92 -12.52 -13.03
C MET A 72 20.05 -13.47 -14.21
N GLU A 73 19.14 -13.39 -15.19
CA GLU A 73 19.18 -14.18 -16.42
C GLU A 73 20.07 -13.54 -17.52
N ILE A 74 20.63 -12.35 -17.27
CA ILE A 74 21.60 -11.63 -18.10
C ILE A 74 23.03 -11.93 -17.62
#